data_AF-A0A443PWZ7-F1
#
_entry.id   AF-A0A443PWZ7-F1
#
_cell.length_a   1.000
_cell.length_b   1.000
_cell.length_c   1.000
_cell.angle_alpha   90.00
_cell.angle_beta   90.00
_cell.angle_gamma   90.00
#
_symmetry.space_group_name_H-M   'P 1'
#
loop_
_entity.id
_entity.type
_entity.pdbx_description
1 polymer ?
#
loop_
_entity_poly.entity_id
_entity_poly.type
_entity_poly.pdbx_seq_one_letter_code
_entity_poly.pdbx_strand_id
1 'polypeptide(L)'
;MAEYGMGSKVSTFGDIYSYGILLLEIFTGKKPTDEIFNESLSLHQFAKTALPERVMEIIDQSLLSAEVEGLNESQTHANARGRLEMCLISSVRVGVACSMISTKDRMEIRAAMVEMERIRDLYHGVRIHDRNN
;
A
#
# COMPACT_ATOMS: atom_id res chain seq x y z
N MET A 1 -21.92 6.61 9.73
CA MET A 1 -21.62 7.64 10.76
C MET A 1 -20.15 7.95 10.65
N ALA A 2 -19.81 9.18 10.29
CA ALA A 2 -18.43 9.65 10.20
C ALA A 2 -17.91 9.94 11.63
N GLU A 3 -16.82 9.28 12.01
CA GLU A 3 -16.25 9.29 13.36
C GLU A 3 -15.31 10.48 13.63
N TYR A 4 -15.50 11.62 12.97
CA TYR A 4 -14.64 12.79 13.15
C TYR A 4 -15.46 14.02 13.51
N GLY A 5 -16.23 13.91 14.59
CA GLY A 5 -17.17 14.95 14.99
C GLY A 5 -17.52 14.96 16.47
N MET A 6 -16.52 14.91 17.35
CA MET A 6 -16.53 15.53 18.70
C MET A 6 -15.27 15.08 19.44
N GLY A 7 -14.54 16.04 20.02
CA GLY A 7 -13.20 15.85 20.59
C GLY A 7 -13.08 14.56 21.42
N SER A 8 -12.18 13.67 21.02
CA SER A 8 -11.96 12.42 21.74
C SER A 8 -10.59 11.85 21.43
N LYS A 9 -9.96 11.33 22.49
CA LYS A 9 -8.68 10.61 22.60
C LYS A 9 -8.01 10.18 21.28
N VAL A 10 -6.69 10.39 21.22
CA VAL A 10 -5.77 9.65 20.32
C VAL A 10 -6.23 8.18 20.30
N SER A 11 -6.80 7.78 19.17
CA SER A 11 -7.43 6.48 19.00
C SER A 11 -6.57 5.70 18.06
N THR A 12 -6.15 4.50 18.47
CA THR A 12 -5.39 3.57 17.64
C THR A 12 -6.04 3.36 16.28
N PHE A 13 -7.37 3.44 16.20
CA PHE A 13 -8.10 3.37 14.94
C PHE A 13 -7.80 4.56 14.01
N GLY A 14 -7.80 5.78 14.52
CA GLY A 14 -7.46 6.97 13.74
C GLY A 14 -6.01 6.93 13.22
N ASP A 15 -5.08 6.43 14.04
CA ASP A 15 -3.69 6.23 13.66
C ASP A 15 -3.55 5.20 12.54
N ILE A 16 -4.27 4.08 12.61
CA ILE A 16 -4.28 3.04 11.55
C ILE A 16 -4.84 3.60 10.24
N TYR A 17 -5.93 4.37 10.31
CA TYR A 17 -6.50 5.00 9.11
C TYR A 17 -5.47 5.94 8.46
N SER A 18 -4.85 6.79 9.28
CA SER A 18 -3.83 7.74 8.84
C SER A 18 -2.61 7.03 8.24
N TYR A 19 -2.20 5.92 8.86
CA TYR A 19 -1.15 5.04 8.32
C TYR A 19 -1.52 4.49 6.94
N GLY A 20 -2.76 4.01 6.76
CA GLY A 20 -3.26 3.54 5.47
C GLY A 20 -3.20 4.62 4.40
N ILE A 21 -3.65 5.84 4.71
CA ILE A 21 -3.58 6.98 3.79
C ILE A 21 -2.13 7.34 3.44
N LEU A 22 -1.23 7.37 4.43
CA LEU A 22 0.18 7.67 4.20
C LEU A 22 0.85 6.63 3.30
N LEU A 23 0.55 5.34 3.48
CA LEU A 23 1.03 4.29 2.57
C LEU A 23 0.56 4.56 1.14
N LEU A 24 -0.72 4.86 0.94
CA LEU A 24 -1.25 5.17 -0.39
C LEU A 24 -0.60 6.41 -1.00
N GLU A 25 -0.34 7.46 -0.21
CA GLU A 25 0.36 8.66 -0.65
C GLU A 25 1.78 8.33 -1.13
N ILE A 26 2.53 7.54 -0.35
CA ILE A 26 3.89 7.09 -0.72
C ILE A 26 3.91 6.32 -2.03
N PHE A 27 3.00 5.36 -2.21
CA PHE A 27 3.03 4.49 -3.40
C PHE A 27 2.48 5.16 -4.67
N THR A 28 1.54 6.08 -4.52
CA THR A 28 0.92 6.76 -5.67
C THR A 28 1.57 8.09 -6.03
N GLY A 29 2.39 8.64 -5.13
CA GLY A 29 2.97 9.97 -5.23
C GLY A 29 1.93 11.10 -5.16
N LYS A 30 0.72 10.82 -4.65
CA LYS A 30 -0.42 11.74 -4.64
C LYS A 30 -0.84 12.08 -3.23
N LYS A 31 -1.08 13.35 -2.96
CA LYS A 31 -1.54 13.80 -1.65
C LYS A 31 -3.06 13.66 -1.57
N PRO A 32 -3.63 13.35 -0.39
CA PRO A 32 -5.09 13.36 -0.20
C PRO A 32 -5.75 14.71 -0.53
N THR A 33 -4.96 15.79 -0.55
CA THR A 33 -5.38 17.16 -0.84
C THR A 33 -5.15 17.59 -2.29
N ASP A 34 -4.66 16.71 -3.17
CA ASP A 34 -4.50 17.03 -4.59
C ASP A 34 -5.85 17.34 -5.23
N GLU A 35 -5.88 18.27 -6.19
CA GLU A 35 -7.12 18.81 -6.79
C GLU A 35 -8.00 17.76 -7.48
N ILE A 36 -7.43 16.61 -7.85
CA ILE A 36 -8.17 15.49 -8.44
C ILE A 36 -9.11 14.81 -7.44
N PHE A 37 -8.87 15.00 -6.13
CA PHE A 37 -9.65 14.41 -5.06
C PHE A 37 -10.67 15.42 -4.52
N ASN A 38 -11.85 14.91 -4.18
CA ASN A 38 -12.97 15.70 -3.69
C ASN A 38 -13.87 14.85 -2.79
N GLU A 39 -15.03 15.39 -2.40
CA GLU A 39 -15.99 14.72 -1.50
C GLU A 39 -16.46 13.35 -2.03
N SER A 40 -16.43 13.14 -3.34
CA SER A 40 -16.88 11.91 -4.00
C SER A 40 -15.75 10.92 -4.33
N LEU A 41 -14.50 11.41 -4.41
CA LEU A 41 -13.32 10.62 -4.76
C LEU A 41 -12.16 10.95 -3.83
N SER A 42 -11.96 10.10 -2.83
CA SER A 42 -10.79 10.11 -1.94
C SER A 42 -9.63 9.30 -2.52
N LEU A 43 -8.41 9.55 -2.02
CA LEU A 43 -7.24 8.72 -2.33
C LEU A 43 -7.47 7.23 -2.02
N HIS A 44 -8.21 6.92 -0.94
CA HIS A 44 -8.63 5.55 -0.62
C HIS A 44 -9.48 4.94 -1.74
N GLN A 45 -10.53 5.64 -2.20
CA GLN A 45 -11.41 5.13 -3.26
C GLN A 45 -10.69 4.99 -4.60
N PHE A 46 -9.81 5.94 -4.91
CA PHE A 46 -8.95 5.89 -6.08
C PHE A 46 -8.07 4.64 -6.08
N ALA A 47 -7.34 4.38 -4.99
CA ALA A 47 -6.52 3.18 -4.84
C ALA A 47 -7.35 1.89 -4.84
N LYS A 48 -8.48 1.88 -4.14
CA LYS A 48 -9.39 0.72 -4.05
C LYS A 48 -9.94 0.32 -5.41
N THR A 49 -10.27 1.29 -6.26
CA THR A 49 -10.83 1.04 -7.61
C THR A 49 -9.76 0.55 -8.59
N ALA A 50 -8.50 0.85 -8.33
CA ALA A 50 -7.39 0.37 -9.15
C ALA A 50 -6.98 -1.09 -8.83
N LEU A 51 -7.41 -1.64 -7.69
CA LEU A 51 -6.99 -2.96 -7.24
C LEU A 51 -7.73 -4.12 -7.92
N PRO A 52 -7.02 -5.24 -8.23
CA PRO A 52 -5.57 -5.33 -8.45
C PRO A 52 -5.13 -4.93 -9.86
N GLU A 53 -6.01 -4.95 -10.86
CA GLU A 53 -5.64 -4.98 -12.28
C GLU A 53 -5.01 -3.68 -12.79
N ARG A 54 -5.28 -2.55 -12.13
CA ARG A 54 -4.86 -1.21 -12.57
C ARG A 54 -3.88 -0.55 -11.60
N VAL A 55 -3.33 -1.29 -10.64
CA VAL A 55 -2.39 -0.73 -9.65
C VAL A 55 -1.22 -0.04 -10.35
N MET A 56 -0.63 -0.68 -11.36
CA MET A 56 0.53 -0.14 -12.06
C MET A 56 0.26 1.19 -12.77
N GLU A 57 -1.01 1.55 -13.03
CA GLU A 57 -1.40 2.84 -13.63
C GLU A 57 -1.40 3.98 -12.61
N ILE A 58 -1.52 3.67 -11.31
CA ILE A 58 -1.67 4.67 -10.24
C ILE A 58 -0.40 4.90 -9.42
N ILE A 59 0.55 3.96 -9.51
CA ILE A 59 1.85 4.01 -8.83
C ILE A 59 2.70 5.17 -9.36
N ASP A 60 3.45 5.81 -8.47
CA ASP A 60 4.44 6.82 -8.85
C ASP A 60 5.48 6.22 -9.82
N GLN A 61 5.63 6.84 -10.98
CA GLN A 61 6.58 6.42 -12.01
C GLN A 61 8.02 6.44 -11.52
N SER A 62 8.35 7.28 -10.53
CA SER A 62 9.68 7.32 -9.91
C SER A 62 10.05 5.97 -9.26
N LEU A 63 9.07 5.28 -8.67
CA LEU A 63 9.23 3.95 -8.07
C LEU A 63 9.46 2.86 -9.12
N LEU A 64 8.92 3.04 -10.33
CA LEU A 64 9.09 2.10 -11.44
C LEU A 64 10.45 2.27 -12.14
N SER A 65 11.02 3.47 -12.10
CA SER A 65 12.33 3.76 -12.73
C SER A 65 13.54 3.26 -11.95
N ALA A 66 13.39 2.98 -10.65
CA ALA A 66 14.50 2.58 -9.77
C ALA A 66 15.05 1.16 -10.04
N GLU A 67 14.37 0.33 -10.84
CA GLU A 67 14.84 -1.03 -11.17
C GLU A 67 15.79 -1.10 -12.39
N VAL A 68 16.01 0.01 -13.10
CA VAL A 68 16.69 -0.01 -14.42
C VAL A 68 18.21 0.12 -14.32
N GLU A 69 18.76 0.55 -13.18
CA GLU A 69 20.21 0.72 -13.02
C GLU A 69 20.86 -0.50 -12.35
N GLY A 70 21.26 -1.50 -13.15
CA GLY A 70 22.44 -2.31 -12.78
C GLY A 70 22.42 -3.82 -12.93
N LEU A 71 21.63 -4.47 -13.81
CA LEU A 71 21.75 -5.93 -13.99
C LEU A 71 21.74 -6.34 -15.47
N ASN A 72 22.79 -7.05 -15.89
CA ASN A 72 22.79 -7.86 -17.10
C ASN A 72 22.01 -9.16 -16.82
N GLU A 73 21.35 -9.72 -17.85
CA GLU A 73 20.61 -11.01 -17.91
C GLU A 73 19.06 -10.91 -17.91
N SER A 74 18.46 -11.18 -19.07
CA SER A 74 17.04 -10.99 -19.40
C SER A 74 16.05 -11.86 -18.58
N GLN A 75 16.50 -12.95 -17.95
CA GLN A 75 15.62 -13.88 -17.22
C GLN A 75 15.37 -13.41 -15.77
N THR A 76 16.36 -12.77 -15.15
CA THR A 76 16.30 -12.18 -13.81
C THR A 76 15.39 -10.94 -13.79
N HIS A 77 15.36 -10.17 -14.88
CA HIS A 77 14.53 -8.97 -15.04
C HIS A 77 13.02 -9.25 -15.06
N ALA A 78 12.56 -10.26 -15.81
CA ALA A 78 11.14 -10.60 -15.85
C ALA A 78 10.63 -11.06 -14.47
N ASN A 79 11.46 -11.82 -13.74
CA ASN A 79 11.15 -12.26 -12.39
C ASN A 79 11.20 -11.12 -11.37
N ALA A 80 12.13 -10.16 -11.52
CA ALA A 80 12.21 -8.97 -10.67
C ALA A 80 10.98 -8.08 -10.86
N ARG A 81 10.63 -7.74 -12.11
CA ARG A 81 9.45 -6.95 -12.44
C ARG A 81 8.16 -7.58 -11.92
N GLY A 82 7.98 -8.89 -12.09
CA GLY A 82 6.82 -9.60 -11.55
C GLY A 82 6.76 -9.55 -10.03
N ARG A 83 7.91 -9.66 -9.34
CA ARG A 83 7.96 -9.48 -7.87
C ARG A 83 7.61 -8.06 -7.46
N LEU A 84 8.13 -7.06 -8.14
CA LEU A 84 7.80 -5.66 -7.86
C LEU A 84 6.29 -5.41 -8.03
N GLU A 85 5.71 -5.86 -9.14
CA GLU A 85 4.26 -5.73 -9.37
C GLU A 85 3.44 -6.38 -8.25
N MET A 86 3.80 -7.59 -7.84
CA MET A 86 3.15 -8.25 -6.69
C MET A 86 3.33 -7.47 -5.38
N CYS A 87 4.51 -6.89 -5.14
CA CYS A 87 4.80 -6.09 -3.96
C CYS A 87 3.98 -4.79 -3.94
N LEU A 88 3.85 -4.12 -5.08
CA LEU A 88 3.07 -2.89 -5.23
C LEU A 88 1.58 -3.16 -5.05
N ILE A 89 1.05 -4.21 -5.71
CA ILE A 89 -0.35 -4.63 -5.52
C ILE A 89 -0.62 -4.93 -4.04
N SER A 90 0.26 -5.69 -3.39
CA SER A 90 0.09 -6.06 -1.98
C SER A 90 0.19 -4.85 -1.05
N SER A 91 1.12 -3.93 -1.31
CA SER A 91 1.27 -2.70 -0.55
C SER A 91 0.04 -1.80 -0.64
N VAL A 92 -0.52 -1.63 -1.85
CA VAL A 92 -1.76 -0.87 -2.05
C VAL A 92 -2.94 -1.55 -1.37
N ARG A 93 -3.03 -2.89 -1.39
CA ARG A 93 -4.04 -3.63 -0.63
C ARG A 93 -3.96 -3.36 0.87
N VAL A 94 -2.76 -3.36 1.45
CA VAL A 94 -2.55 -3.01 2.87
C VAL A 94 -3.00 -1.57 3.13
N GLY A 95 -2.59 -0.61 2.29
CA GLY A 95 -3.01 0.78 2.39
C GLY A 95 -4.53 0.96 2.38
N VAL A 96 -5.23 0.29 1.46
CA VAL A 96 -6.70 0.29 1.37
C VAL A 96 -7.34 -0.37 2.60
N ALA A 97 -6.84 -1.52 3.05
CA ALA A 97 -7.40 -2.23 4.20
C ALA A 97 -7.22 -1.46 5.52
N CYS A 98 -6.09 -0.77 5.70
CA CYS A 98 -5.85 0.11 6.85
C CYS A 98 -6.72 1.38 6.83
N SER A 99 -7.07 1.88 5.64
CA SER A 99 -7.87 3.10 5.47
C SER A 99 -9.37 2.84 5.26
N MET A 100 -9.88 1.68 5.66
CA MET A 100 -11.32 1.42 5.67
C MET A 100 -12.04 2.30 6.69
N ILE A 101 -13.13 2.94 6.29
CA ILE A 101 -13.94 3.79 7.21
C ILE A 101 -14.55 2.95 8.33
N SER A 102 -15.05 1.76 8.01
CA SER A 102 -15.57 0.81 8.99
C SER A 102 -14.42 0.19 9.79
N THR A 103 -14.45 0.35 11.11
CA THR A 103 -13.45 -0.24 12.02
C THR A 103 -13.48 -1.76 12.01
N LYS A 104 -14.62 -2.38 11.67
CA LYS A 104 -14.76 -3.84 11.56
C LYS A 104 -14.06 -4.41 10.33
N ASP A 105 -14.00 -3.63 9.26
CA ASP A 105 -13.37 -4.02 8.00
C ASP A 105 -11.93 -3.52 7.91
N ARG A 106 -11.48 -2.73 8.90
CA ARG A 106 -10.14 -2.15 8.95
C ARG A 106 -9.14 -3.19 9.41
N MET A 107 -8.04 -3.30 8.69
CA MET A 107 -6.93 -4.15 9.07
C MET A 107 -6.31 -3.68 10.41
N GLU A 108 -6.05 -4.64 11.30
CA GLU A 108 -5.32 -4.38 12.55
C GLU A 108 -3.86 -4.00 12.26
N ILE A 109 -3.30 -3.08 13.05
CA ILE A 109 -1.93 -2.58 12.83
C ILE A 109 -0.88 -3.70 12.84
N ARG A 110 -1.06 -4.72 13.69
CA ARG A 110 -0.14 -5.86 13.76
C ARG A 110 -0.17 -6.69 12.49
N ALA A 111 -1.36 -6.88 11.91
CA ALA A 111 -1.51 -7.59 10.64
C ALA A 111 -0.87 -6.78 9.50
N ALA A 112 -1.11 -5.47 9.46
CA ALA A 112 -0.49 -4.59 8.48
C ALA A 112 1.04 -4.63 8.53
N MET A 113 1.63 -4.57 9.73
CA MET A 113 3.07 -4.68 9.94
C MET A 113 3.62 -6.00 9.41
N VAL A 114 3.00 -7.13 9.76
CA VAL A 114 3.42 -8.45 9.29
C VAL A 114 3.34 -8.57 7.76
N GLU A 115 2.27 -8.05 7.14
CA GLU A 115 2.15 -8.06 5.69
C GLU A 115 3.20 -7.16 5.02
N MET A 116 3.46 -5.96 5.54
CA MET A 116 4.50 -5.08 5.01
C MET A 116 5.90 -5.69 5.15
N GLU A 117 6.18 -6.40 6.24
CA GLU A 117 7.43 -7.18 6.40
C GLU A 117 7.55 -8.28 5.34
N ARG A 118 6.47 -9.04 5.10
CA ARG A 118 6.45 -10.07 4.04
C ARG A 118 6.68 -9.47 2.66
N ILE A 119 6.06 -8.33 2.37
CA ILE A 119 6.21 -7.62 1.10
C ILE A 119 7.66 -7.17 0.91
N ARG A 120 8.28 -6.60 1.95
CA ARG A 120 9.69 -6.21 1.94
C ARG A 120 10.61 -7.40 1.69
N ASP A 121 10.37 -8.52 2.37
CA ASP A 121 11.19 -9.73 2.23
C ASP A 121 11.04 -10.32 0.81
N LEU A 122 9.83 -10.32 0.25
CA LEU A 122 9.55 -10.71 -1.13
C LEU A 122 10.30 -9.81 -2.14
N TYR A 123 10.29 -8.50 -1.92
CA TYR A 123 10.99 -7.53 -2.77
C TYR A 123 12.50 -7.79 -2.79
N HIS A 124 13.12 -8.00 -1.62
CA HIS A 124 14.55 -8.32 -1.51
C HIS A 124 14.91 -9.76 -1.92
N GLY A 125 13.92 -10.60 -2.25
CA GLY A 125 14.16 -12.00 -2.57
C GLY A 125 14.65 -12.83 -1.38
N VAL A 126 14.39 -12.38 -0.14
CA VAL A 126 14.70 -13.12 1.07
C VAL A 126 13.76 -14.32 1.12
N ARG A 127 14.33 -15.53 1.06
CA ARG A 127 13.57 -16.76 1.26
C ARG A 127 13.13 -16.81 2.72
N ILE A 128 11.86 -16.54 2.99
CA ILE A 128 11.25 -16.79 4.30
C ILE A 128 11.41 -18.30 4.56
N HIS A 129 12.38 -18.67 5.40
CA HIS A 129 12.35 -19.98 6.03
C HIS A 129 11.24 -19.92 7.06
N ASP A 130 10.22 -20.76 6.87
CA ASP A 130 9.21 -21.03 7.90
C ASP A 130 9.94 -21.36 9.20
N ARG A 131 9.87 -20.44 10.18
CA ARG A 131 10.22 -20.77 11.56
C ARG A 131 9.06 -21.56 12.16
N ASN A 132 8.97 -22.82 11.79
CA ASN A 132 8.30 -23.84 12.59
C ASN A 132 9.36 -24.52 13.46
N ASN A 133 9.40 -24.13 14.74
CA ASN A 133 9.74 -25.04 15.83
C ASN A 133 8.95 -24.61 17.08
#